data_AF-A0A0S4L9A2-F1
#
_entry.id   AF-A0A0S4L9A2-F1
#
_cell.length_a   1.000
_cell.length_b   1.000
_cell.length_c   1.000
_cell.angle_alpha   90.00
_cell.angle_beta   90.00
_cell.angle_gamma   90.00
#
_symmetry.space_group_name_H-M   'P 1'
#
loop_
_entity.id
_entity.type
_entity.pdbx_description
1 polymer ?
#
loop_
_entity_poly.entity_id
_entity_poly.type
_entity_poly.pdbx_seq_one_letter_code
_entity_poly.pdbx_strand_id
1 'polypeptide(L)'
;MKFYGYLHHLEIGGQKHCKDSFRNGFRHQTYYDYTLARAFAKGSLSLTRYVKERQDGLFVRPVLLNGLQYLRDTDSSEYHRQLKALLGRSIRLHIHALLIEFLCGQKEPDDEEFSLIVSLLKPAKRGPRILAAIVGSPGWFRRMSTASAFQDWMRKPHDEAVHALNALCQASQFDLDSVLNLIERHWLPRKSHDDLSLRVFSYISNWNTRAVDLASIVLRRKADGSASLIVDQATKCSPEHAMMLLRAALEGRLLQAEAIVDKIKKKRHLSPEERLVQGSSLNGEQGSLINLIEKEEDWYNAEALAEESPKSFLDQIWPWFIKVIALVAYDEHEFLLGYRNDPATYNEFDGELSQGPIVKALLVAVTRHAQQIPDQFTDFAKAHWNSDLLIVHRLLSRGLVILATDKPMFILEYLLGDPRRLEIGDHSDSHRESKALITQLSSRLSKAELKPLEEAVINFKQYKKIMPD
;
A
#
# COMPACT_ATOMS: atom_id res chain seq x y z
N MET A 1 -26.35 -25.54 55.94
CA MET A 1 -25.19 -25.77 56.84
C MET A 1 -24.28 -26.96 56.48
N LYS A 2 -24.69 -27.98 55.70
CA LYS A 2 -23.80 -29.12 55.34
C LYS A 2 -22.78 -28.87 54.22
N PHE A 3 -22.88 -27.78 53.44
CA PHE A 3 -21.96 -27.48 52.32
C PHE A 3 -20.66 -26.79 52.77
N TYR A 4 -20.72 -25.95 53.81
CA TYR A 4 -19.54 -25.26 54.36
C TYR A 4 -18.52 -26.22 54.97
N GLY A 5 -18.97 -27.31 55.59
CA GLY A 5 -18.08 -28.33 56.16
C GLY A 5 -17.27 -29.10 55.11
N TYR A 6 -17.80 -29.30 53.90
CA TYR A 6 -17.12 -30.04 52.83
C TYR A 6 -16.06 -29.19 52.12
N LEU A 7 -16.30 -27.88 51.98
CA LEU A 7 -15.32 -26.91 51.49
C LEU A 7 -14.18 -26.71 52.50
N HIS A 8 -14.47 -26.64 53.79
CA HIS A 8 -13.44 -26.56 54.83
C HIS A 8 -12.58 -27.85 54.90
N HIS A 9 -13.17 -29.01 54.58
CA HIS A 9 -12.45 -30.28 54.46
C HIS A 9 -11.59 -30.39 53.19
N LEU A 10 -11.92 -29.62 52.14
CA LEU A 10 -11.10 -29.47 50.94
C LEU A 10 -10.01 -28.39 51.12
N GLU A 11 -10.28 -27.33 51.89
CA GLU A 11 -9.34 -26.23 52.18
C GLU A 11 -8.24 -26.63 53.19
N ILE A 12 -8.52 -27.45 54.21
CA ILE A 12 -7.50 -27.88 55.21
C ILE A 12 -6.46 -28.86 54.61
N GLY A 13 -6.70 -29.41 53.42
CA GLY A 13 -5.77 -30.35 52.77
C GLY A 13 -4.53 -29.71 52.13
N GLY A 14 -4.48 -28.38 52.03
CA GLY A 14 -3.41 -27.66 51.33
C GLY A 14 -2.06 -27.59 52.06
N GLN A 15 -2.03 -27.82 53.37
CA GLN A 15 -0.79 -27.88 54.16
C GLN A 15 -1.02 -28.73 55.41
N LYS A 16 -0.76 -30.04 55.32
CA LYS A 16 -0.38 -30.84 56.49
C LYS A 16 0.99 -31.42 56.23
N HIS A 17 2.00 -30.94 56.95
CA HIS A 17 3.21 -31.71 57.20
C HIS A 17 2.81 -32.92 58.05
N CYS A 18 2.51 -34.02 57.37
CA CYS A 18 2.45 -35.33 57.99
C CYS A 18 3.88 -35.87 57.96
N LYS A 19 4.49 -36.03 59.14
CA LYS A 19 5.58 -37.00 59.29
C LYS A 19 5.01 -38.37 58.95
N ASP A 20 5.78 -39.13 58.20
CA ASP A 20 5.57 -40.52 57.76
C ASP A 20 5.07 -40.71 56.32
N SER A 21 6.05 -41.10 55.47
CA SER A 21 5.99 -41.90 54.24
C SER A 21 4.90 -41.63 53.19
N PHE A 22 5.33 -40.93 52.12
CA PHE A 22 4.88 -41.05 50.72
C PHE A 22 3.40 -41.38 50.44
N ARG A 23 2.52 -40.38 50.51
CA ARG A 23 1.33 -40.30 49.64
C ARG A 23 1.10 -38.87 49.16
N ASN A 24 1.69 -38.54 48.01
CA ASN A 24 1.35 -37.35 47.24
C ASN A 24 -0.06 -37.52 46.67
N GLY A 25 -1.05 -36.95 47.33
CA GLY A 25 -2.42 -36.92 46.84
C GLY A 25 -2.55 -35.93 45.69
N PHE A 26 -2.33 -36.38 44.46
CA PHE A 26 -2.73 -35.65 43.26
C PHE A 26 -4.27 -35.62 43.22
N ARG A 27 -4.87 -34.52 43.70
CA ARG A 27 -6.29 -34.24 43.46
C ARG A 27 -6.39 -33.50 42.14
N HIS A 28 -7.22 -34.01 41.22
CA HIS A 28 -7.46 -33.39 39.92
C HIS A 28 -7.97 -31.97 40.11
N GLN A 29 -7.11 -30.97 39.88
CA GLN A 29 -7.40 -29.54 39.93
C GLN A 29 -8.75 -29.20 39.28
N THR A 30 -9.06 -29.87 38.17
CA THR A 30 -10.30 -29.76 37.41
C THR A 30 -11.57 -30.05 38.22
N TYR A 31 -11.57 -31.07 39.08
CA TYR A 31 -12.75 -31.43 39.89
C TYR A 31 -13.01 -30.39 40.98
N TYR A 32 -11.93 -29.90 41.63
CA TYR A 32 -12.02 -28.85 42.64
C TYR A 32 -12.58 -27.56 42.02
N ASP A 33 -12.02 -27.12 40.90
CA ASP A 33 -12.46 -25.93 40.17
C ASP A 33 -13.93 -26.05 39.74
N TYR A 34 -14.36 -27.23 39.27
CA TYR A 34 -15.75 -27.50 38.91
C TYR A 34 -16.71 -27.40 40.10
N THR A 35 -16.33 -27.94 41.27
CA THR A 35 -17.17 -27.84 42.48
C THR A 35 -17.31 -26.41 42.97
N LEU A 36 -16.24 -25.61 42.91
CA LEU A 36 -16.26 -24.19 43.22
C LEU A 36 -17.13 -23.41 42.23
N ALA A 37 -17.00 -23.68 40.93
CA ALA A 37 -17.80 -23.03 39.89
C ALA A 37 -19.31 -23.25 40.11
N ARG A 38 -19.72 -24.48 40.46
CA ARG A 38 -21.11 -24.79 40.85
C ARG A 38 -21.55 -24.06 42.12
N ALA A 39 -20.67 -23.92 43.10
CA ALA A 39 -20.96 -23.21 44.33
C ALA A 39 -21.19 -21.70 44.08
N PHE A 40 -20.45 -21.12 43.14
CA PHE A 40 -20.66 -19.75 42.66
C PHE A 40 -22.00 -19.61 41.94
N ALA A 41 -22.31 -20.50 41.00
CA ALA A 41 -23.59 -20.47 40.26
C ALA A 41 -24.81 -20.61 41.17
N LYS A 42 -24.72 -21.43 42.22
CA LYS A 42 -25.80 -21.56 43.22
C LYS A 42 -25.91 -20.38 44.19
N GLY A 43 -25.05 -19.37 44.06
CA GLY A 43 -24.97 -18.22 44.99
C GLY A 43 -24.49 -18.58 46.40
N SER A 44 -24.07 -19.83 46.64
CA SER A 44 -23.60 -20.30 47.94
C SER A 44 -22.21 -19.76 48.32
N LEU A 45 -21.44 -19.32 47.31
CA LEU A 45 -20.20 -18.58 47.45
C LEU A 45 -20.23 -17.42 46.44
N SER A 46 -19.57 -16.30 46.77
CA SER A 46 -19.35 -15.21 45.81
C SER A 46 -17.96 -15.34 45.20
N LEU A 47 -17.90 -15.44 43.87
CA LEU A 47 -16.65 -15.42 43.11
C LEU A 47 -15.85 -14.14 43.40
N THR A 48 -16.52 -12.98 43.42
CA THR A 48 -15.89 -11.69 43.75
C THR A 48 -15.23 -11.70 45.12
N ARG A 49 -15.92 -12.22 46.14
CA ARG A 49 -15.37 -12.30 47.50
C ARG A 49 -14.18 -13.26 47.56
N TYR A 50 -14.32 -14.44 46.96
CA TYR A 50 -13.26 -15.46 46.91
C TYR A 50 -11.98 -14.92 46.27
N VAL A 51 -12.11 -14.24 45.12
CA VAL A 51 -10.98 -13.66 44.39
C VAL A 51 -10.31 -12.54 45.19
N LYS A 52 -11.10 -11.68 45.85
CA LYS A 52 -10.55 -10.58 46.66
C LYS A 52 -9.73 -11.08 47.85
N GLU A 53 -10.22 -12.09 48.55
CA GLU A 53 -9.55 -12.67 49.72
C GLU A 53 -8.27 -13.44 49.33
N ARG A 54 -8.15 -13.89 48.07
CA ARG A 54 -7.09 -14.78 47.60
C ARG A 54 -6.28 -14.24 46.42
N GLN A 55 -6.34 -12.93 46.17
CA GLN A 55 -5.64 -12.27 45.06
C GLN A 55 -4.11 -12.36 45.12
N ASP A 56 -3.56 -12.88 46.23
CA ASP A 56 -2.11 -13.07 46.44
C ASP A 56 -1.69 -14.54 46.21
N GLY A 57 -2.67 -15.43 46.06
CA GLY A 57 -2.45 -16.86 45.91
C GLY A 57 -2.22 -17.28 44.46
N LEU A 58 -1.32 -18.25 44.27
CA LEU A 58 -0.96 -18.81 42.96
C LEU A 58 -2.17 -19.38 42.19
N PHE A 59 -3.21 -19.84 42.91
CA PHE A 59 -4.36 -20.55 42.35
C PHE A 59 -5.56 -19.65 41.99
N VAL A 60 -5.46 -18.32 42.16
CA VAL A 60 -6.60 -17.43 41.91
C VAL A 60 -6.96 -17.34 40.42
N ARG A 61 -5.97 -17.47 39.52
CA ARG A 61 -6.18 -17.35 38.07
C ARG A 61 -7.04 -18.49 37.49
N PRO A 62 -6.70 -19.78 37.68
CA PRO A 62 -7.55 -20.88 37.20
C PRO A 62 -8.96 -20.82 37.76
N VAL A 63 -9.12 -20.53 39.05
CA VAL A 63 -10.43 -20.45 39.71
C VAL A 63 -11.26 -19.29 39.16
N LEU A 64 -10.65 -18.12 38.91
CA LEU A 64 -11.32 -16.97 38.31
C LEU A 64 -11.82 -17.30 36.91
N LEU A 65 -10.94 -17.79 36.03
CA LEU A 65 -11.29 -18.05 34.63
C LEU A 65 -12.32 -19.18 34.49
N ASN A 66 -12.11 -20.31 35.19
CA ASN A 66 -13.05 -21.43 35.18
C ASN A 66 -14.40 -21.04 35.79
N GLY A 67 -14.38 -20.25 36.88
CA GLY A 67 -15.59 -19.74 37.50
C GLY A 67 -16.38 -18.81 36.58
N LEU A 68 -15.71 -17.86 35.92
CA LEU A 68 -16.36 -16.97 34.97
C LEU A 68 -16.90 -17.71 33.75
N GLN A 69 -16.12 -18.64 33.17
CA GLN A 69 -16.57 -19.45 32.03
C GLN A 69 -17.80 -20.28 32.39
N TYR A 70 -17.75 -20.99 33.52
CA TYR A 70 -18.89 -21.79 33.98
C TYR A 70 -20.14 -20.93 34.22
N LEU A 71 -20.00 -19.77 34.88
CA LEU A 71 -21.11 -18.85 35.10
C LEU A 71 -21.67 -18.34 33.77
N ARG A 72 -20.81 -17.95 32.83
CA ARG A 72 -21.24 -17.50 31.50
C ARG A 72 -22.08 -18.56 30.77
N ASP A 73 -21.69 -19.83 30.91
CA ASP A 73 -22.35 -20.95 30.23
C ASP A 73 -23.63 -21.45 30.95
N THR A 74 -23.79 -21.17 32.25
CA THR A 74 -24.86 -21.78 33.07
C THR A 74 -25.81 -20.80 33.74
N ASP A 75 -25.38 -19.58 34.06
CA ASP A 75 -26.18 -18.54 34.70
C ASP A 75 -25.66 -17.14 34.30
N SER A 76 -26.18 -16.63 33.18
CA SER A 76 -25.79 -15.33 32.62
C SER A 76 -26.06 -14.17 33.58
N SER A 77 -27.14 -14.23 34.37
CA SER A 77 -27.47 -13.16 35.34
C SER A 77 -26.45 -13.10 36.47
N GLU A 78 -26.07 -14.26 37.02
CA GLU A 78 -25.04 -14.33 38.06
C GLU A 78 -23.65 -13.97 37.52
N TYR A 79 -23.35 -14.40 36.30
CA TYR A 79 -22.13 -14.02 35.59
C TYR A 79 -21.98 -12.49 35.49
N HIS A 80 -22.99 -11.79 34.95
CA HIS A 80 -22.93 -10.32 34.81
C HIS A 80 -22.84 -9.62 36.16
N ARG A 81 -23.55 -10.12 37.18
CA ARG A 81 -23.50 -9.58 38.55
C ARG A 81 -22.09 -9.66 39.14
N GLN A 82 -21.45 -10.83 39.05
CA GLN A 82 -20.09 -11.02 39.56
C GLN A 82 -19.08 -10.21 38.73
N LEU A 83 -19.25 -10.14 37.42
CA LEU A 83 -18.36 -9.39 36.52
C LEU A 83 -18.37 -7.88 36.82
N LYS A 84 -19.57 -7.28 36.94
CA LYS A 84 -19.75 -5.88 37.34
C LYS A 84 -19.12 -5.61 38.71
N ALA A 85 -19.30 -6.51 39.66
CA ALA A 85 -18.75 -6.38 41.01
C ALA A 85 -17.21 -6.47 41.04
N LEU A 86 -16.62 -7.31 40.19
CA LEU A 86 -15.16 -7.45 40.06
C LEU A 86 -14.53 -6.22 39.41
N LEU A 87 -15.12 -5.69 38.32
CA LEU A 87 -14.62 -4.52 37.60
C LEU A 87 -14.87 -3.20 38.35
N GLY A 88 -15.92 -3.12 39.18
CA GLY A 88 -16.27 -1.93 39.97
C GLY A 88 -15.48 -1.77 41.27
N ARG A 89 -14.65 -2.75 41.67
CA ARG A 89 -13.90 -2.74 42.94
C ARG A 89 -12.40 -2.55 42.73
N SER A 90 -11.70 -2.09 43.77
CA SER A 90 -10.24 -2.01 43.80
C SER A 90 -9.61 -3.41 43.89
N ILE A 91 -9.45 -4.06 42.74
CA ILE A 91 -8.73 -5.32 42.57
C ILE A 91 -7.29 -5.06 42.11
N ARG A 92 -6.36 -5.97 42.41
CA ARG A 92 -4.96 -5.87 41.92
C ARG A 92 -4.92 -5.82 40.39
N LEU A 93 -3.92 -5.10 39.85
CA LEU A 93 -3.74 -4.86 38.42
C LEU A 93 -3.73 -6.14 37.58
N HIS A 94 -3.15 -7.23 38.11
CA HIS A 94 -3.08 -8.52 37.42
C HIS A 94 -4.45 -9.22 37.29
N ILE A 95 -5.35 -9.08 38.28
CA ILE A 95 -6.72 -9.62 38.18
C ILE A 95 -7.50 -8.81 37.14
N HIS A 96 -7.35 -7.48 37.15
CA HIS A 96 -7.99 -6.62 36.16
C HIS A 96 -7.51 -6.93 34.73
N ALA A 97 -6.22 -7.23 34.57
CA ALA A 97 -5.65 -7.72 33.32
C ALA A 97 -6.32 -9.00 32.84
N LEU A 98 -6.43 -10.01 33.72
CA LEU A 98 -7.06 -11.29 33.41
C LEU A 98 -8.55 -11.14 33.05
N LEU A 99 -9.27 -10.22 33.68
CA LEU A 99 -10.67 -9.95 33.34
C LEU A 99 -10.81 -9.35 31.95
N ILE A 100 -9.95 -8.39 31.58
CA ILE A 100 -9.95 -7.83 30.21
C ILE A 100 -9.62 -8.93 29.20
N GLU A 101 -8.59 -9.74 29.46
CA GLU A 101 -8.20 -10.84 28.57
C GLU A 101 -9.32 -11.86 28.42
N PHE A 102 -10.01 -12.22 29.51
CA PHE A 102 -11.16 -13.12 29.48
C PHE A 102 -12.31 -12.55 28.65
N LEU A 103 -12.67 -11.28 28.86
CA LEU A 103 -13.78 -10.64 28.14
C LEU A 103 -13.47 -10.45 26.66
N CYS A 104 -12.32 -9.85 26.34
CA CYS A 104 -11.93 -9.61 24.95
C CYS A 104 -11.66 -10.92 24.19
N GLY A 105 -11.36 -12.01 24.90
CA GLY A 105 -11.23 -13.36 24.32
C GLY A 105 -12.56 -14.03 23.95
N GLN A 106 -13.71 -13.48 24.36
CA GLN A 106 -15.01 -14.04 23.98
C GLN A 106 -15.26 -13.88 22.48
N LYS A 107 -15.75 -14.96 21.84
CA LYS A 107 -16.02 -14.98 20.39
C LYS A 107 -17.22 -14.12 20.01
N GLU A 108 -18.31 -14.25 20.77
CA GLU A 108 -19.57 -13.54 20.56
C GLU A 108 -19.95 -12.83 21.87
N PRO A 109 -19.54 -11.55 22.04
CA PRO A 109 -19.78 -10.80 23.26
C PRO A 109 -21.24 -10.34 23.38
N ASP A 110 -21.85 -10.58 24.54
CA ASP A 110 -23.21 -10.14 24.85
C ASP A 110 -23.30 -8.65 25.20
N ASP A 111 -24.53 -8.12 25.31
CA ASP A 111 -24.78 -6.68 25.53
C ASP A 111 -24.13 -6.11 26.79
N GLU A 112 -24.10 -6.89 27.86
CA GLU A 112 -23.52 -6.49 29.14
C GLU A 112 -21.99 -6.52 29.09
N GLU A 113 -21.41 -7.58 28.51
CA GLU A 113 -19.97 -7.70 28.24
C GLU A 113 -19.46 -6.51 27.41
N PHE A 114 -20.18 -6.20 26.33
CA PHE A 114 -19.83 -5.09 25.45
C PHE A 114 -19.97 -3.73 26.12
N SER A 115 -21.06 -3.48 26.84
CA SER A 115 -21.28 -2.24 27.59
C SER A 115 -20.14 -1.99 28.59
N LEU A 116 -19.70 -3.05 29.29
CA LEU A 116 -18.57 -2.99 30.22
C LEU A 116 -17.26 -2.62 29.49
N ILE A 117 -16.91 -3.32 28.41
CA ILE A 117 -15.69 -3.03 27.67
C ILE A 117 -15.71 -1.63 27.03
N VAL A 118 -16.83 -1.21 26.45
CA VAL A 118 -16.98 0.14 25.87
C VAL A 118 -16.83 1.23 26.93
N SER A 119 -17.35 1.01 28.14
CA SER A 119 -17.16 1.96 29.25
C SER A 119 -15.68 2.13 29.63
N LEU A 120 -14.89 1.06 29.49
CA LEU A 120 -13.46 1.02 29.78
C LEU A 120 -12.58 1.60 28.64
N LEU A 121 -13.15 1.86 27.45
CA LEU A 121 -12.47 2.57 26.38
C LEU A 121 -12.39 4.09 26.62
N LYS A 122 -13.31 4.66 27.42
CA LYS A 122 -13.35 6.10 27.68
C LYS A 122 -12.10 6.62 28.41
N PRO A 123 -11.55 5.94 29.44
CA PRO A 123 -10.31 6.36 30.08
C PRO A 123 -9.09 6.15 29.17
N ALA A 124 -8.35 7.22 28.90
CA ALA A 124 -7.19 7.21 27.99
C ALA A 124 -6.11 6.16 28.37
N LYS A 125 -5.90 5.91 29.67
CA LYS A 125 -4.91 4.93 30.16
C LYS A 125 -5.25 3.47 29.85
N ARG A 126 -6.52 3.14 29.63
CA ARG A 126 -6.99 1.74 29.48
C ARG A 126 -7.38 1.40 28.04
N GLY A 127 -7.80 2.40 27.26
CA GLY A 127 -8.22 2.22 25.88
C GLY A 127 -7.25 1.43 25.00
N PRO A 128 -5.94 1.77 24.95
CA PRO A 128 -4.99 1.07 24.09
C PRO A 128 -4.91 -0.43 24.37
N ARG A 129 -4.92 -0.83 25.64
CA ARG A 129 -4.88 -2.25 26.04
C ARG A 129 -6.13 -3.00 25.60
N ILE A 130 -7.30 -2.35 25.68
CA ILE A 130 -8.57 -2.96 25.27
C ILE A 130 -8.61 -3.10 23.76
N LEU A 131 -8.24 -2.05 23.02
CA LEU A 131 -8.15 -2.08 21.56
C LEU A 131 -7.22 -3.20 21.08
N ALA A 132 -6.09 -3.40 21.75
CA ALA A 132 -5.17 -4.51 21.48
C ALA A 132 -5.77 -5.89 21.82
N ALA A 133 -6.58 -5.98 22.87
CA ALA A 133 -7.14 -7.26 23.33
C ALA A 133 -8.30 -7.77 22.46
N ILE A 134 -9.02 -6.90 21.75
CA ILE A 134 -10.14 -7.28 20.86
C ILE A 134 -9.68 -7.60 19.42
N VAL A 135 -8.39 -7.42 19.11
CA VAL A 135 -7.84 -7.60 17.77
C VAL A 135 -8.11 -9.02 17.26
N GLY A 136 -8.59 -9.12 16.01
CA GLY A 136 -8.82 -10.41 15.35
C GLY A 136 -10.12 -11.13 15.74
N SER A 137 -10.95 -10.58 16.62
CA SER A 137 -12.26 -11.16 16.96
C SER A 137 -13.39 -10.55 16.10
N PRO A 138 -14.06 -11.34 15.24
CA PRO A 138 -15.18 -10.83 14.42
C PRO A 138 -16.37 -10.34 15.25
N GLY A 139 -16.73 -11.05 16.33
CA GLY A 139 -17.85 -10.66 17.18
C GLY A 139 -17.60 -9.34 17.91
N TRP A 140 -16.39 -9.14 18.43
CA TRP A 140 -16.02 -7.84 19.02
C TRP A 140 -15.96 -6.73 17.97
N PHE A 141 -15.36 -6.96 16.80
CA PHE A 141 -15.25 -5.95 15.76
C PHE A 141 -16.62 -5.51 15.23
N ARG A 142 -17.53 -6.45 14.97
CA ARG A 142 -18.91 -6.16 14.50
C ARG A 142 -19.63 -5.17 15.41
N ARG A 143 -19.46 -5.31 16.72
CA ARG A 143 -20.09 -4.42 17.70
C ARG A 143 -19.32 -3.12 17.86
N MET A 144 -17.99 -3.19 17.92
CA MET A 144 -17.11 -2.03 18.09
C MET A 144 -17.14 -1.06 16.92
N SER A 145 -17.28 -1.54 15.68
CA SER A 145 -17.30 -0.70 14.48
C SER A 145 -18.43 0.35 14.52
N THR A 146 -19.55 0.03 15.17
CA THR A 146 -20.69 0.93 15.34
C THR A 146 -20.62 1.78 16.62
N ALA A 147 -19.70 1.46 17.54
CA ALA A 147 -19.58 2.12 18.83
C ALA A 147 -18.97 3.52 18.68
N SER A 148 -19.63 4.53 19.24
CA SER A 148 -19.10 5.90 19.26
C SER A 148 -17.74 5.97 19.94
N ALA A 149 -17.52 5.19 21.02
CA ALA A 149 -16.25 5.16 21.73
C ALA A 149 -15.07 4.72 20.84
N PHE A 150 -15.26 3.73 19.97
CA PHE A 150 -14.23 3.29 19.03
C PHE A 150 -14.00 4.35 17.93
N GLN A 151 -15.08 4.92 17.40
CA GLN A 151 -15.00 6.00 16.40
C GLN A 151 -14.31 7.25 16.96
N ASP A 152 -14.53 7.58 18.24
CA ASP A 152 -13.85 8.68 18.92
C ASP A 152 -12.34 8.41 19.04
N TRP A 153 -11.93 7.16 19.30
CA TRP A 153 -10.54 6.75 19.23
C TRP A 153 -9.93 6.95 17.84
N MET A 154 -10.67 6.65 16.77
CA MET A 154 -10.20 6.90 15.40
C MET A 154 -10.05 8.40 15.07
N ARG A 155 -10.87 9.26 15.68
CA ARG A 155 -10.87 10.73 15.45
C ARG A 155 -9.81 11.48 16.25
N LYS A 156 -9.16 10.82 17.22
CA LYS A 156 -8.06 11.39 17.99
C LYS A 156 -6.86 11.76 17.10
N PRO A 157 -5.90 12.56 17.61
CA PRO A 157 -4.65 12.80 16.92
C PRO A 157 -3.89 11.50 16.61
N HIS A 158 -2.96 11.57 15.65
CA HIS A 158 -2.31 10.40 15.05
C HIS A 158 -1.67 9.44 16.07
N ASP A 159 -1.01 9.98 17.09
CA ASP A 159 -0.33 9.25 18.17
C ASP A 159 -1.25 8.38 19.03
N GLU A 160 -2.51 8.77 19.17
CA GLU A 160 -3.53 7.97 19.85
C GLU A 160 -4.35 7.12 18.89
N ALA A 161 -4.66 7.63 17.69
CA ALA A 161 -5.45 6.92 16.68
C ALA A 161 -4.76 5.64 16.17
N VAL A 162 -3.42 5.59 16.23
CA VAL A 162 -2.64 4.39 15.91
C VAL A 162 -3.06 3.16 16.74
N HIS A 163 -3.65 3.34 17.91
CA HIS A 163 -4.13 2.22 18.72
C HIS A 163 -5.33 1.48 18.10
N ALA A 164 -6.08 2.10 17.19
CA ALA A 164 -7.13 1.45 16.42
C ALA A 164 -6.59 0.67 15.20
N LEU A 165 -5.33 0.91 14.80
CA LEU A 165 -4.75 0.38 13.57
C LEU A 165 -4.79 -1.14 13.52
N ASN A 166 -4.26 -1.82 14.54
CA ASN A 166 -4.18 -3.29 14.55
C ASN A 166 -5.56 -3.94 14.46
N ALA A 167 -6.58 -3.33 15.08
CA ALA A 167 -7.95 -3.83 14.99
C ALA A 167 -8.47 -3.74 13.55
N LEU A 168 -8.21 -2.64 12.84
CA LEU A 168 -8.62 -2.44 11.44
C LEU A 168 -7.82 -3.32 10.47
N CYS A 169 -6.49 -3.46 10.66
CA CYS A 169 -5.66 -4.34 9.84
C CYS A 169 -6.08 -5.81 9.94
N GLN A 170 -6.45 -6.29 11.14
CA GLN A 170 -6.94 -7.67 11.28
C GLN A 170 -8.38 -7.81 10.79
N ALA A 171 -9.23 -6.81 11.04
CA ALA A 171 -10.61 -6.81 10.56
C ALA A 171 -10.71 -6.78 9.03
N SER A 172 -9.73 -6.20 8.32
CA SER A 172 -9.74 -6.19 6.85
C SER A 172 -9.71 -7.60 6.24
N GLN A 173 -9.29 -8.62 7.00
CA GLN A 173 -9.29 -10.02 6.56
C GLN A 173 -10.69 -10.68 6.58
N PHE A 174 -11.63 -10.16 7.37
CA PHE A 174 -12.92 -10.82 7.59
C PHE A 174 -14.15 -9.90 7.46
N ASP A 175 -13.98 -8.57 7.49
CA ASP A 175 -15.05 -7.58 7.37
C ASP A 175 -14.50 -6.29 6.72
N LEU A 176 -14.07 -6.43 5.46
CA LEU A 176 -13.46 -5.34 4.70
C LEU A 176 -14.41 -4.13 4.54
N ASP A 177 -15.70 -4.35 4.27
CA ASP A 177 -16.65 -3.27 4.02
C ASP A 177 -16.83 -2.36 5.23
N SER A 178 -16.91 -2.92 6.44
CA SER A 178 -16.97 -2.14 7.67
C SER A 178 -15.68 -1.36 7.91
N VAL A 179 -14.52 -1.94 7.61
CA VAL A 179 -13.21 -1.26 7.69
C VAL A 179 -13.15 -0.09 6.72
N LEU A 180 -13.52 -0.29 5.44
CA LEU A 180 -13.54 0.78 4.44
C LEU A 180 -14.51 1.90 4.84
N ASN A 181 -15.71 1.58 5.34
CA ASN A 181 -16.66 2.56 5.88
C ASN A 181 -16.06 3.42 7.01
N LEU A 182 -15.31 2.81 7.92
CA LEU A 182 -14.67 3.50 9.04
C LEU A 182 -13.53 4.40 8.58
N ILE A 183 -12.66 3.92 7.69
CA ILE A 183 -11.56 4.70 7.11
C ILE A 183 -12.13 5.91 6.37
N GLU A 184 -13.09 5.70 5.47
CA GLU A 184 -13.71 6.75 4.67
C GLU A 184 -14.34 7.84 5.54
N ARG A 185 -15.03 7.47 6.62
CA ARG A 185 -15.73 8.43 7.50
C ARG A 185 -14.83 9.13 8.50
N HIS A 186 -13.76 8.50 8.97
CA HIS A 186 -13.02 8.99 10.14
C HIS A 186 -11.55 9.31 9.88
N TRP A 187 -10.89 8.63 8.96
CA TRP A 187 -9.47 8.87 8.64
C TRP A 187 -9.30 9.65 7.34
N LEU A 188 -10.04 9.32 6.28
CA LEU A 188 -9.90 9.97 4.97
C LEU A 188 -10.09 11.50 4.98
N PRO A 189 -10.98 12.10 5.81
CA PRO A 189 -11.08 13.55 5.92
C PRO A 189 -9.85 14.22 6.57
N ARG A 190 -8.97 13.45 7.22
CA ARG A 190 -7.84 13.94 8.03
C ARG A 190 -6.52 13.49 7.41
N LYS A 191 -5.85 14.39 6.68
CA LYS A 191 -4.54 14.09 6.05
C LYS A 191 -3.48 13.57 7.03
N SER A 192 -3.57 13.93 8.32
CA SER A 192 -2.69 13.39 9.37
C SER A 192 -2.81 11.88 9.57
N HIS A 193 -3.89 11.25 9.09
CA HIS A 193 -4.19 9.83 9.23
C HIS A 193 -3.94 9.04 7.93
N ASP A 194 -3.39 9.69 6.90
CA ASP A 194 -3.09 9.04 5.63
C ASP A 194 -2.12 7.86 5.83
N ASP A 195 -1.10 7.98 6.70
CA ASP A 195 -0.17 6.88 7.05
C ASP A 195 -0.89 5.65 7.61
N LEU A 196 -1.84 5.88 8.53
CA LEU A 196 -2.62 4.81 9.14
C LEU A 196 -3.51 4.12 8.11
N SER A 197 -4.09 4.89 7.19
CA SER A 197 -4.94 4.36 6.12
C SER A 197 -4.13 3.49 5.16
N LEU A 198 -2.96 3.94 4.71
CA LEU A 198 -2.04 3.17 3.86
C LEU A 198 -1.61 1.86 4.53
N ARG A 199 -1.32 1.90 5.84
CA ARG A 199 -1.02 0.69 6.62
C ARG A 199 -2.18 -0.28 6.71
N VAL A 200 -3.45 0.15 6.65
CA VAL A 200 -4.56 -0.81 6.57
C VAL A 200 -4.65 -1.40 5.17
N PHE A 201 -4.51 -0.56 4.14
CA PHE A 201 -4.55 -1.00 2.74
C PHE A 201 -3.47 -2.04 2.42
N SER A 202 -2.27 -1.93 3.02
CA SER A 202 -1.20 -2.92 2.83
C SER A 202 -1.50 -4.31 3.40
N TYR A 203 -2.54 -4.47 4.23
CA TYR A 203 -3.00 -5.77 4.73
C TYR A 203 -4.16 -6.33 3.93
N ILE A 204 -4.80 -5.56 3.05
CA ILE A 204 -5.94 -6.06 2.28
C ILE A 204 -5.48 -7.17 1.34
N SER A 205 -6.12 -8.33 1.47
CA SER A 205 -5.86 -9.52 0.67
C SER A 205 -6.91 -9.73 -0.44
N ASN A 206 -8.06 -9.09 -0.34
CA ASN A 206 -9.13 -9.15 -1.34
C ASN A 206 -9.51 -7.74 -1.80
N TRP A 207 -8.83 -7.27 -2.85
CA TRP A 207 -9.05 -5.93 -3.40
C TRP A 207 -10.33 -5.86 -4.24
N ASN A 208 -11.23 -4.94 -3.87
CA ASN A 208 -12.39 -4.55 -4.66
C ASN A 208 -12.25 -3.10 -5.15
N THR A 209 -13.11 -2.68 -6.08
CA THR A 209 -13.08 -1.34 -6.69
C THR A 209 -13.12 -0.24 -5.63
N ARG A 210 -13.94 -0.40 -4.58
CA ARG A 210 -14.05 0.58 -3.50
C ARG A 210 -12.75 0.73 -2.70
N ALA A 211 -12.07 -0.38 -2.41
CA ALA A 211 -10.76 -0.35 -1.75
C ALA A 211 -9.73 0.38 -2.63
N VAL A 212 -9.74 0.11 -3.93
CA VAL A 212 -8.87 0.82 -4.91
C VAL A 212 -9.15 2.31 -4.89
N ASP A 213 -10.41 2.74 -5.00
CA ASP A 213 -10.77 4.16 -5.02
C ASP A 213 -10.29 4.90 -3.78
N LEU A 214 -10.54 4.34 -2.59
CA LEU A 214 -10.13 4.94 -1.32
C LEU A 214 -8.61 4.97 -1.17
N ALA A 215 -7.92 3.89 -1.52
CA ALA A 215 -6.45 3.84 -1.50
C ALA A 215 -5.83 4.83 -2.49
N SER A 216 -6.38 4.95 -3.70
CA SER A 216 -5.95 5.92 -4.71
C SER A 216 -6.09 7.37 -4.24
N ILE A 217 -7.13 7.70 -3.46
CA ILE A 217 -7.24 9.04 -2.85
C ILE A 217 -6.08 9.30 -1.88
N VAL A 218 -5.76 8.34 -1.02
CA VAL A 218 -4.68 8.49 -0.03
C VAL A 218 -3.31 8.51 -0.70
N LEU A 219 -3.05 7.62 -1.66
CA LEU A 219 -1.80 7.56 -2.42
C LEU A 219 -1.51 8.87 -3.17
N ARG A 220 -2.52 9.51 -3.76
CA ARG A 220 -2.35 10.82 -4.40
C ARG A 220 -1.96 11.94 -3.43
N ARG A 221 -2.32 11.83 -2.16
CA ARG A 221 -1.93 12.79 -1.12
C ARG A 221 -0.54 12.46 -0.56
N LYS A 222 -0.30 11.18 -0.31
CA LYS A 222 0.91 10.67 0.33
C LYS A 222 1.37 9.37 -0.34
N ALA A 223 2.19 9.50 -1.38
CA ALA A 223 2.88 8.36 -1.98
C ALA A 223 4.27 8.20 -1.34
N ASP A 224 4.35 7.43 -0.25
CA ASP A 224 5.62 7.05 0.38
C ASP A 224 6.01 5.60 0.02
N GLY A 225 6.99 5.03 0.72
CA GLY A 225 7.46 3.66 0.47
C GLY A 225 6.40 2.56 0.68
N SER A 226 5.26 2.86 1.34
CA SER A 226 4.17 1.88 1.47
C SER A 226 3.39 1.66 0.17
N ALA A 227 3.52 2.56 -0.81
CA ALA A 227 2.80 2.47 -2.07
C ALA A 227 3.18 1.22 -2.87
N SER A 228 4.46 0.83 -2.87
CA SER A 228 4.95 -0.37 -3.57
C SER A 228 4.28 -1.63 -3.03
N LEU A 229 4.27 -1.77 -1.70
CA LEU A 229 3.63 -2.89 -1.02
C LEU A 229 2.12 -2.98 -1.33
N ILE A 230 1.44 -1.85 -1.39
CA ILE A 230 0.00 -1.80 -1.74
C ILE A 230 -0.23 -2.27 -3.17
N VAL A 231 0.57 -1.79 -4.13
CA VAL A 231 0.50 -2.23 -5.54
C VAL A 231 0.77 -3.73 -5.63
N ASP A 232 1.80 -4.23 -4.94
CA ASP A 232 2.18 -5.64 -4.94
C ASP A 232 1.08 -6.57 -4.39
N GLN A 233 0.37 -6.14 -3.34
CA GLN A 233 -0.77 -6.91 -2.84
C GLN A 233 -1.93 -6.91 -3.84
N ALA A 234 -2.21 -5.77 -4.48
CA ALA A 234 -3.28 -5.68 -5.47
C ALA A 234 -2.97 -6.54 -6.72
N THR A 235 -1.71 -6.66 -7.13
CA THR A 235 -1.28 -7.50 -8.25
C THR A 235 -1.70 -8.96 -8.06
N LYS A 236 -1.70 -9.47 -6.83
CA LYS A 236 -2.14 -10.84 -6.53
C LYS A 236 -3.64 -11.07 -6.75
N CYS A 237 -4.44 -10.00 -6.78
CA CYS A 237 -5.88 -10.07 -6.97
C CYS A 237 -6.29 -9.74 -8.41
N SER A 238 -5.81 -8.60 -8.93
CA SER A 238 -6.13 -8.11 -10.27
C SER A 238 -5.05 -7.16 -10.77
N PRO A 239 -4.46 -7.42 -11.95
CA PRO A 239 -3.54 -6.50 -12.62
C PRO A 239 -4.14 -5.10 -12.86
N GLU A 240 -5.44 -5.02 -13.14
CA GLU A 240 -6.14 -3.75 -13.37
C GLU A 240 -6.15 -2.87 -12.11
N HIS A 241 -6.48 -3.46 -10.96
CA HIS A 241 -6.45 -2.76 -9.68
C HIS A 241 -5.03 -2.28 -9.33
N ALA A 242 -4.01 -3.13 -9.57
CA ALA A 242 -2.62 -2.77 -9.35
C ALA A 242 -2.18 -1.60 -10.23
N MET A 243 -2.55 -1.58 -11.51
CA MET A 243 -2.26 -0.47 -12.43
C MET A 243 -2.91 0.85 -11.97
N MET A 244 -4.15 0.81 -11.50
CA MET A 244 -4.84 2.01 -10.97
C MET A 244 -4.13 2.58 -9.73
N LEU A 245 -3.67 1.71 -8.84
CA LEU A 245 -2.94 2.10 -7.63
C LEU A 245 -1.53 2.62 -7.96
N LEU A 246 -0.83 1.98 -8.88
CA LEU A 246 0.47 2.44 -9.40
C LEU A 246 0.33 3.85 -9.98
N ARG A 247 -0.64 4.05 -10.88
CA ARG A 247 -0.92 5.36 -11.46
C ARG A 247 -1.22 6.41 -10.38
N ALA A 248 -2.07 6.09 -9.40
CA ALA A 248 -2.40 7.02 -8.32
C ALA A 248 -1.19 7.40 -7.45
N ALA A 249 -0.31 6.44 -7.17
CA ALA A 249 0.92 6.70 -6.43
C ALA A 249 1.90 7.57 -7.22
N LEU A 250 2.09 7.29 -8.51
CA LEU A 250 2.92 8.09 -9.42
C LEU A 250 2.38 9.52 -9.56
N GLU A 251 1.06 9.69 -9.70
CA GLU A 251 0.39 10.99 -9.68
C GLU A 251 0.65 11.73 -8.37
N GLY A 252 0.55 11.04 -7.22
CA GLY A 252 0.83 11.62 -5.91
C GLY A 252 2.26 12.12 -5.76
N ARG A 253 3.25 11.34 -6.21
CA ARG A 253 4.66 11.76 -6.19
C ARG A 253 4.90 12.97 -7.09
N LEU A 254 4.27 13.02 -8.27
CA LEU A 254 4.34 14.18 -9.15
C LEU A 254 3.73 15.42 -8.49
N LEU A 255 2.55 15.32 -7.89
CA LEU A 255 1.91 16.43 -7.16
C LEU A 255 2.79 16.97 -6.02
N GLN A 256 3.46 16.08 -5.29
CA GLN A 256 4.41 16.50 -4.24
C GLN A 256 5.63 17.22 -4.85
N ALA A 257 6.08 16.79 -6.04
CA ALA A 257 7.17 17.41 -6.75
C ALA A 257 6.78 18.68 -7.54
N GLU A 258 5.49 18.98 -7.75
CA GLU A 258 5.06 20.19 -8.47
C GLU A 258 5.52 21.49 -7.77
N ALA A 259 5.70 21.49 -6.44
CA ALA A 259 6.32 22.60 -5.73
C ALA A 259 7.79 22.86 -6.14
N ILE A 260 8.47 21.83 -6.67
CA ILE A 260 9.82 21.90 -7.24
C ILE A 260 9.74 22.38 -8.69
N VAL A 261 8.72 21.95 -9.43
CA VAL A 261 8.49 22.36 -10.84
C VAL A 261 8.41 23.87 -11.00
N ASP A 262 7.67 24.56 -10.12
CA ASP A 262 7.57 26.02 -10.18
C ASP A 262 8.91 26.72 -9.94
N LYS A 263 9.77 26.13 -9.09
CA LYS A 263 11.14 26.63 -8.87
C LYS A 263 12.01 26.41 -10.10
N ILE A 264 11.94 25.23 -10.71
CA ILE A 264 12.68 24.90 -11.93
C ILE A 264 12.28 25.84 -13.07
N LYS A 265 10.98 26.05 -13.30
CA LYS A 265 10.48 26.96 -14.35
C LYS A 265 10.98 28.38 -14.18
N LYS A 266 10.89 28.95 -12.96
CA LYS A 266 11.40 30.29 -12.66
C LYS A 266 12.90 30.40 -12.92
N LYS A 267 13.66 29.38 -12.53
CA LYS A 267 15.12 29.36 -12.70
C LYS A 267 15.56 29.10 -14.15
N ARG A 268 14.76 28.42 -14.97
CA ARG A 268 15.04 28.24 -16.41
C ARG A 268 15.02 29.57 -17.17
N HIS A 269 14.32 30.60 -16.71
CA HIS A 269 14.34 31.92 -17.36
C HIS A 269 15.50 32.83 -16.91
N LEU A 270 16.39 32.34 -16.03
CA LEU A 270 17.57 33.08 -15.59
C LEU A 270 18.63 33.15 -16.70
N SER A 271 19.41 34.22 -16.69
CA SER A 271 20.52 34.42 -17.61
C SER A 271 21.61 33.35 -17.45
N PRO A 272 22.47 33.12 -18.45
CA PRO A 272 23.54 32.12 -18.37
C PRO A 272 24.45 32.29 -17.15
N GLU A 273 24.75 33.52 -16.75
CA GLU A 273 25.58 33.85 -15.58
C GLU A 273 24.87 33.52 -14.25
N GLU A 274 23.57 33.79 -14.16
CA GLU A 274 22.75 33.45 -12.99
C GLU A 274 22.56 31.94 -12.83
N ARG A 275 22.50 31.20 -13.95
CA ARG A 275 22.44 29.72 -13.94
C ARG A 275 23.73 29.10 -13.41
N LEU A 276 24.89 29.69 -13.70
CA LEU A 276 26.18 29.23 -13.17
C LEU A 276 26.25 29.33 -11.64
N VAL A 277 25.70 30.39 -11.06
CA VAL A 277 25.65 30.59 -9.59
C VAL A 277 24.66 29.64 -8.91
N GLN A 278 23.54 29.31 -9.57
CA GLN A 278 22.48 28.44 -9.02
C GLN A 278 22.51 26.98 -9.50
N GLY A 279 23.54 26.60 -10.27
CA GLY A 279 23.59 25.31 -10.98
C GLY A 279 23.46 24.09 -10.07
N SER A 280 24.05 24.12 -8.87
CA SER A 280 23.95 23.02 -7.89
C SER A 280 22.52 22.82 -7.37
N SER A 281 21.75 23.91 -7.19
CA SER A 281 20.36 23.84 -6.76
C SER A 281 19.43 23.36 -7.87
N LEU A 282 19.65 23.80 -9.11
CA LEU A 282 18.91 23.32 -10.29
C LEU A 282 19.12 21.82 -10.51
N ASN A 283 20.37 21.34 -10.39
CA ASN A 283 20.69 19.92 -10.54
C ASN A 283 20.03 19.06 -9.45
N GLY A 284 19.98 19.54 -8.20
CA GLY A 284 19.28 18.83 -7.12
C GLY A 284 17.75 18.79 -7.31
N GLU A 285 17.15 19.88 -7.76
CA GLU A 285 15.71 19.98 -8.05
C GLU A 285 15.32 19.10 -9.26
N GLN A 286 16.12 19.10 -10.32
CA GLN A 286 15.95 18.20 -11.46
C GLN A 286 16.15 16.74 -11.07
N GLY A 287 17.18 16.44 -10.26
CA GLY A 287 17.39 15.09 -9.72
C GLY A 287 16.18 14.54 -8.96
N SER A 288 15.46 15.40 -8.21
CA SER A 288 14.23 14.99 -7.55
C SER A 288 13.10 14.60 -8.51
N LEU A 289 13.00 15.25 -9.68
CA LEU A 289 12.02 14.90 -10.71
C LEU A 289 12.45 13.64 -11.49
N ILE A 290 13.74 13.51 -11.78
CA ILE A 290 14.32 12.32 -12.42
C ILE A 290 14.08 11.08 -11.55
N ASN A 291 14.26 11.21 -10.23
CA ASN A 291 13.97 10.14 -9.26
C ASN A 291 12.51 9.65 -9.26
N LEU A 292 11.56 10.41 -9.81
CA LEU A 292 10.18 9.91 -10.00
C LEU A 292 10.14 8.72 -10.97
N ILE A 293 11.08 8.68 -11.91
CA ILE A 293 11.20 7.67 -12.97
C ILE A 293 12.25 6.62 -12.61
N GLU A 294 13.38 7.06 -12.04
CA GLU A 294 14.58 6.24 -11.85
C GLU A 294 14.63 5.42 -10.57
N LYS A 295 13.85 5.77 -9.52
CA LYS A 295 14.01 5.13 -8.21
C LYS A 295 13.56 3.66 -8.22
N GLU A 296 14.55 2.78 -8.38
CA GLU A 296 14.38 1.33 -8.59
C GLU A 296 13.65 0.62 -7.44
N GLU A 297 13.89 1.05 -6.19
CA GLU A 297 13.36 0.39 -4.99
C GLU A 297 11.82 0.42 -4.86
N ASP A 298 11.14 1.19 -5.70
CA ASP A 298 9.72 1.46 -5.53
C ASP A 298 8.80 0.62 -6.43
N TRP A 299 9.26 0.06 -7.56
CA TRP A 299 8.33 -0.47 -8.60
C TRP A 299 8.76 -1.78 -9.29
N TYR A 300 9.24 -2.77 -8.53
CA TYR A 300 9.72 -4.05 -9.06
C TYR A 300 8.72 -4.80 -9.96
N ASN A 301 7.41 -4.69 -9.70
CA ASN A 301 6.38 -5.39 -10.46
C ASN A 301 5.81 -4.62 -11.67
N ALA A 302 6.30 -3.41 -11.96
CA ALA A 302 5.79 -2.61 -13.07
C ALA A 302 5.99 -3.29 -14.43
N GLU A 303 7.14 -3.95 -14.64
CA GLU A 303 7.44 -4.69 -15.87
C GLU A 303 6.49 -5.87 -16.08
N ALA A 304 6.16 -6.60 -15.01
CA ALA A 304 5.21 -7.72 -15.07
C ALA A 304 3.80 -7.24 -15.45
N LEU A 305 3.34 -6.11 -14.86
CA LEU A 305 2.05 -5.50 -15.22
C LEU A 305 2.02 -5.05 -16.70
N ALA A 306 3.13 -4.46 -17.16
CA ALA A 306 3.30 -4.04 -18.55
C ALA A 306 3.29 -5.22 -19.52
N GLU A 307 3.87 -6.36 -19.14
CA GLU A 307 3.89 -7.56 -19.97
C GLU A 307 2.52 -8.23 -20.08
N GLU A 308 1.78 -8.31 -18.98
CA GLU A 308 0.48 -8.98 -18.90
C GLU A 308 -0.63 -8.20 -19.63
N SER A 309 -0.61 -6.86 -19.56
CA SER A 309 -1.65 -6.00 -20.14
C SER A 309 -1.06 -4.74 -20.78
N PRO A 310 -0.29 -4.88 -21.87
CA PRO A 310 0.55 -3.81 -22.40
C PRO A 310 -0.22 -2.56 -22.85
N LYS A 311 -1.35 -2.74 -23.54
CA LYS A 311 -2.20 -1.61 -23.95
C LYS A 311 -2.75 -0.85 -22.75
N SER A 312 -3.34 -1.57 -21.79
CA SER A 312 -3.92 -0.94 -20.59
C SER A 312 -2.84 -0.24 -19.75
N PHE A 313 -1.64 -0.81 -19.69
CA PHE A 313 -0.51 -0.19 -19.01
C PHE A 313 -0.12 1.14 -19.67
N LEU A 314 -0.01 1.15 -21.01
CA LEU A 314 0.27 2.38 -21.76
C LEU A 314 -0.84 3.43 -21.55
N ASP A 315 -2.11 3.05 -21.67
CA ASP A 315 -3.25 3.96 -21.48
C ASP A 315 -3.22 4.64 -20.10
N GLN A 316 -2.75 3.94 -19.06
CA GLN A 316 -2.70 4.45 -17.68
C GLN A 316 -1.43 5.25 -17.37
N ILE A 317 -0.26 4.77 -17.80
CA ILE A 317 1.05 5.29 -17.36
C ILE A 317 1.64 6.30 -18.35
N TRP A 318 1.37 6.16 -19.65
CA TRP A 318 1.92 7.03 -20.69
C TRP A 318 1.59 8.51 -20.47
N PRO A 319 0.34 8.92 -20.19
CA PRO A 319 0.02 10.34 -19.99
C PRO A 319 0.79 10.97 -18.82
N TRP A 320 0.97 10.22 -17.74
CA TRP A 320 1.77 10.65 -16.60
C TRP A 320 3.25 10.76 -16.99
N PHE A 321 3.80 9.76 -17.68
CA PHE A 321 5.21 9.74 -18.08
C PHE A 321 5.57 10.93 -18.97
N ILE A 322 4.74 11.23 -19.99
CA ILE A 322 4.95 12.41 -20.85
C ILE A 322 4.90 13.70 -20.04
N LYS A 323 3.98 13.82 -19.09
CA LYS A 323 3.92 14.99 -18.20
C LYS A 323 5.21 15.16 -17.40
N VAL A 324 5.78 14.08 -16.85
CA VAL A 324 7.04 14.15 -16.08
C VAL A 324 8.22 14.53 -16.98
N ILE A 325 8.39 13.85 -18.12
CA ILE A 325 9.50 14.12 -19.04
C ILE A 325 9.45 15.56 -19.55
N ALA A 326 8.27 16.07 -19.92
CA ALA A 326 8.13 17.43 -20.41
C ALA A 326 8.63 18.50 -19.41
N LEU A 327 8.63 18.19 -18.11
CA LEU A 327 9.12 19.08 -17.05
C LEU A 327 10.64 19.09 -16.93
N VAL A 328 11.31 17.99 -17.27
CA VAL A 328 12.77 17.84 -17.18
C VAL A 328 13.48 17.98 -18.51
N ALA A 329 12.78 17.80 -19.63
CA ALA A 329 13.33 17.93 -20.98
C ALA A 329 13.93 19.32 -21.21
N TYR A 330 15.05 19.36 -21.90
CA TYR A 330 15.70 20.59 -22.32
C TYR A 330 14.82 21.36 -23.32
N ASP A 331 15.11 22.64 -23.52
CA ASP A 331 14.47 23.42 -24.57
C ASP A 331 14.95 22.95 -25.94
N GLU A 332 14.23 23.34 -26.99
CA GLU A 332 14.64 23.01 -28.35
C GLU A 332 16.02 23.60 -28.65
N HIS A 333 16.90 22.81 -29.25
CA HIS A 333 18.25 23.26 -29.56
C HIS A 333 18.22 24.35 -30.65
N GLU A 334 18.97 25.44 -30.45
CA GLU A 334 18.97 26.59 -31.37
C GLU A 334 19.53 26.23 -32.76
N PHE A 335 20.56 25.40 -32.80
CA PHE A 335 21.27 25.02 -34.04
C PHE A 335 20.99 23.61 -34.57
N LEU A 336 20.67 22.64 -33.70
CA LEU A 336 20.50 21.24 -34.11
C LEU A 336 19.03 20.95 -34.41
N LEU A 337 18.79 20.22 -35.50
CA LEU A 337 17.50 19.71 -35.91
C LEU A 337 17.22 18.40 -35.17
N GLY A 338 16.70 18.50 -33.94
CA GLY A 338 16.41 17.33 -33.12
C GLY A 338 15.15 17.48 -32.29
N TYR A 339 14.68 16.35 -31.76
CA TYR A 339 13.68 16.35 -30.69
C TYR A 339 14.31 16.80 -29.37
N ARG A 340 13.51 17.34 -28.46
CA ARG A 340 13.97 17.72 -27.12
C ARG A 340 14.33 16.47 -26.33
N ASN A 341 15.59 16.35 -25.91
CA ASN A 341 16.05 15.29 -25.04
C ASN A 341 15.91 15.69 -23.56
N ASP A 342 16.19 14.74 -22.67
CA ASP A 342 16.05 14.92 -21.23
C ASP A 342 17.14 14.16 -20.46
N PRO A 343 17.48 14.59 -19.24
CA PRO A 343 18.53 13.94 -18.45
C PRO A 343 18.15 12.57 -17.88
N ALA A 344 16.86 12.19 -17.86
CA ALA A 344 16.40 10.94 -17.23
C ALA A 344 16.46 9.73 -18.17
N THR A 345 16.35 9.95 -19.48
CA THR A 345 16.12 8.87 -20.44
C THR A 345 17.07 8.87 -21.63
N TYR A 346 18.07 9.75 -21.65
CA TYR A 346 19.03 9.87 -22.75
C TYR A 346 20.19 8.84 -22.71
N ASN A 347 20.03 7.79 -21.89
CA ASN A 347 20.94 6.65 -21.83
C ASN A 347 20.49 5.52 -22.80
N GLU A 348 21.43 4.63 -23.11
CA GLU A 348 21.16 3.44 -23.94
C GLU A 348 20.22 2.48 -23.21
N PHE A 349 19.20 1.96 -23.91
CA PHE A 349 18.23 1.03 -23.32
C PHE A 349 18.84 -0.34 -22.98
N ASP A 350 19.79 -0.81 -23.79
CA ASP A 350 20.42 -2.13 -23.67
C ASP A 350 21.84 -2.06 -23.07
N GLY A 351 22.23 -0.89 -22.53
CA GLY A 351 23.57 -0.64 -21.99
C GLY A 351 23.75 -1.13 -20.55
N GLU A 352 24.97 -0.97 -20.03
CA GLU A 352 25.31 -1.35 -18.64
C GLU A 352 24.58 -0.50 -17.58
N LEU A 353 24.21 0.74 -17.94
CA LEU A 353 23.44 1.62 -17.06
C LEU A 353 21.98 1.19 -17.06
N SER A 354 21.55 0.64 -15.92
CA SER A 354 20.17 0.21 -15.67
C SER A 354 19.18 1.36 -15.89
N GLN A 355 18.20 1.14 -16.78
CA GLN A 355 17.08 2.07 -16.94
C GLN A 355 16.19 2.08 -15.70
N GLY A 356 15.58 3.23 -15.40
CA GLY A 356 14.58 3.35 -14.34
C GLY A 356 13.42 2.36 -14.56
N PRO A 357 12.79 1.84 -13.48
CA PRO A 357 11.79 0.77 -13.57
C PRO A 357 10.60 1.14 -14.44
N ILE A 358 10.19 2.41 -14.45
CA ILE A 358 9.07 2.87 -15.29
C ILE A 358 9.45 2.86 -16.78
N VAL A 359 10.67 3.25 -17.15
CA VAL A 359 11.12 3.24 -18.55
C VAL A 359 11.22 1.80 -19.05
N LYS A 360 11.76 0.88 -18.23
CA LYS A 360 11.78 -0.55 -18.55
C LYS A 360 10.37 -1.09 -18.78
N ALA A 361 9.44 -0.81 -17.87
CA ALA A 361 8.05 -1.25 -18.01
C ALA A 361 7.38 -0.66 -19.27
N LEU A 362 7.62 0.61 -19.60
CA LEU A 362 7.11 1.21 -20.83
C LEU A 362 7.71 0.57 -22.09
N LEU A 363 9.01 0.24 -22.08
CA LEU A 363 9.67 -0.45 -23.18
C LEU A 363 9.09 -1.85 -23.39
N VAL A 364 8.86 -2.59 -22.30
CA VAL A 364 8.15 -3.89 -22.33
C VAL A 364 6.75 -3.71 -22.89
N ALA A 365 5.97 -2.76 -22.39
CA ALA A 365 4.60 -2.53 -22.83
C ALA A 365 4.52 -2.17 -24.32
N VAL A 366 5.38 -1.26 -24.82
CA VAL A 366 5.43 -0.88 -26.24
C VAL A 366 5.78 -2.08 -27.12
N THR A 367 6.80 -2.84 -26.73
CA THR A 367 7.25 -4.04 -27.46
C THR A 367 6.15 -5.09 -27.52
N ARG A 368 5.53 -5.42 -26.37
CA ARG A 368 4.46 -6.41 -26.27
C ARG A 368 3.18 -5.96 -26.98
N HIS A 369 2.80 -4.69 -26.90
CA HIS A 369 1.64 -4.16 -27.62
C HIS A 369 1.81 -4.32 -29.14
N ALA A 370 2.98 -3.95 -29.67
CA ALA A 370 3.29 -4.10 -31.09
C ALA A 370 3.30 -5.58 -31.55
N GLN A 371 3.77 -6.50 -30.71
CA GLN A 371 3.76 -7.94 -31.00
C GLN A 371 2.37 -8.57 -30.96
N GLN A 372 1.56 -8.22 -29.96
CA GLN A 372 0.29 -8.90 -29.69
C GLN A 372 -0.87 -8.33 -30.52
N ILE A 373 -0.93 -7.00 -30.69
CA ILE A 373 -2.05 -6.32 -31.38
C ILE A 373 -1.50 -5.21 -32.30
N PRO A 374 -0.88 -5.56 -33.44
CA PRO A 374 -0.24 -4.60 -34.35
C PRO A 374 -1.09 -3.41 -34.78
N ASP A 375 -2.38 -3.62 -35.08
CA ASP A 375 -3.29 -2.56 -35.54
C ASP A 375 -3.54 -1.51 -34.45
N GLN A 376 -3.81 -1.94 -33.22
CA GLN A 376 -4.03 -1.03 -32.09
C GLN A 376 -2.73 -0.31 -31.70
N PHE A 377 -1.58 -0.96 -31.86
CA PHE A 377 -0.29 -0.28 -31.68
C PHE A 377 -0.08 0.80 -32.74
N THR A 378 -0.49 0.60 -34.00
CA THR A 378 -0.40 1.66 -35.01
C THR A 378 -1.26 2.87 -34.68
N ASP A 379 -2.44 2.67 -34.11
CA ASP A 379 -3.30 3.76 -33.64
C ASP A 379 -2.64 4.52 -32.48
N PHE A 380 -2.06 3.79 -31.51
CA PHE A 380 -1.29 4.37 -30.41
C PHE A 380 -0.09 5.17 -30.91
N ALA A 381 0.70 4.62 -31.83
CA ALA A 381 1.85 5.33 -32.42
C ALA A 381 1.42 6.61 -33.13
N LYS A 382 0.35 6.56 -33.93
CA LYS A 382 -0.24 7.74 -34.61
C LYS A 382 -0.71 8.81 -33.64
N ALA A 383 -1.28 8.42 -32.49
CA ALA A 383 -1.71 9.37 -31.47
C ALA A 383 -0.55 10.13 -30.81
N HIS A 384 0.67 9.58 -30.82
CA HIS A 384 1.80 10.12 -30.06
C HIS A 384 3.02 10.57 -30.89
N TRP A 385 3.11 10.20 -32.17
CA TRP A 385 4.27 10.50 -33.03
C TRP A 385 4.43 11.98 -33.43
N ASN A 386 3.56 12.87 -32.94
CA ASN A 386 3.66 14.33 -33.10
C ASN A 386 4.28 15.01 -31.86
N SER A 387 4.70 14.22 -30.86
CA SER A 387 5.44 14.70 -29.71
C SER A 387 6.73 15.41 -30.13
N ASP A 388 7.14 16.44 -29.37
CA ASP A 388 8.44 17.08 -29.53
C ASP A 388 9.55 16.44 -28.67
N LEU A 389 9.19 15.47 -27.81
CA LEU A 389 10.10 14.77 -26.90
C LEU A 389 10.79 13.57 -27.57
N LEU A 390 12.11 13.50 -27.47
CA LEU A 390 12.93 12.45 -28.08
C LEU A 390 12.57 11.05 -27.57
N ILE A 391 12.34 10.90 -26.26
CA ILE A 391 12.05 9.60 -25.65
C ILE A 391 10.76 8.95 -26.20
N VAL A 392 9.78 9.76 -26.61
CA VAL A 392 8.57 9.25 -27.28
C VAL A 392 8.97 8.54 -28.57
N HIS A 393 9.79 9.19 -29.37
CA HIS A 393 10.26 8.62 -30.63
C HIS A 393 11.15 7.40 -30.42
N ARG A 394 12.02 7.41 -29.40
CA ARG A 394 12.84 6.25 -29.04
C ARG A 394 11.99 5.04 -28.63
N LEU A 395 11.02 5.23 -27.75
CA LEU A 395 10.10 4.17 -27.32
C LEU A 395 9.25 3.67 -28.49
N LEU A 396 8.61 4.56 -29.25
CA LEU A 396 7.82 4.18 -30.42
C LEU A 396 8.64 3.37 -31.43
N SER A 397 9.89 3.78 -31.68
CA SER A 397 10.77 3.11 -32.64
C SER A 397 10.98 1.63 -32.30
N ARG A 398 11.02 1.26 -31.01
CA ARG A 398 11.15 -0.13 -30.57
C ARG A 398 9.95 -0.98 -31.00
N GLY A 399 8.73 -0.45 -30.85
CA GLY A 399 7.53 -1.12 -31.35
C GLY A 399 7.43 -1.11 -32.87
N LEU A 400 7.83 -0.01 -33.52
CA LEU A 400 7.80 0.12 -34.98
C LEU A 400 8.76 -0.86 -35.67
N VAL A 401 9.95 -1.11 -35.13
CA VAL A 401 10.89 -2.12 -35.67
C VAL A 401 10.21 -3.49 -35.79
N ILE A 402 9.38 -3.87 -34.80
CA ILE A 402 8.65 -5.14 -34.80
C ILE A 402 7.64 -5.20 -35.94
N LEU A 403 6.95 -4.07 -36.20
CA LEU A 403 5.93 -3.97 -37.25
C LEU A 403 6.49 -3.93 -38.67
N ALA A 404 7.80 -3.82 -38.87
CA ALA A 404 8.39 -3.59 -40.18
C ALA A 404 8.13 -4.69 -41.19
N THR A 405 7.94 -5.93 -40.73
CA THR A 405 7.60 -7.05 -41.61
C THR A 405 6.15 -6.95 -42.10
N ASP A 406 5.20 -6.58 -41.23
CA ASP A 406 3.77 -6.66 -41.53
C ASP A 406 3.20 -5.33 -42.05
N LYS A 407 3.81 -4.21 -41.67
CA LYS A 407 3.32 -2.85 -41.97
C LYS A 407 4.46 -1.90 -42.45
N PRO A 408 5.26 -2.28 -43.46
CA PRO A 408 6.41 -1.49 -43.89
C PRO A 408 6.04 -0.07 -44.34
N MET A 409 4.93 0.10 -45.05
CA MET A 409 4.49 1.41 -45.55
C MET A 409 4.10 2.38 -44.42
N PHE A 410 3.61 1.88 -43.29
CA PHE A 410 3.32 2.71 -42.12
C PHE A 410 4.61 3.27 -41.49
N ILE A 411 5.69 2.48 -41.48
CA ILE A 411 6.99 2.92 -40.97
C ILE A 411 7.64 3.90 -41.94
N LEU A 412 7.48 3.68 -43.25
CA LEU A 412 7.92 4.63 -44.26
C LEU A 412 7.21 5.98 -44.09
N GLU A 413 5.88 5.98 -43.90
CA GLU A 413 5.08 7.17 -43.57
C GLU A 413 5.61 7.85 -42.30
N TYR A 414 5.91 7.08 -41.26
CA TYR A 414 6.54 7.60 -40.06
C TYR A 414 7.89 8.24 -40.39
N LEU A 415 8.89 7.54 -40.92
CA LEU A 415 10.22 8.11 -41.15
C LEU A 415 10.22 9.36 -42.03
N LEU A 416 9.35 9.41 -43.05
CA LEU A 416 9.27 10.56 -43.98
C LEU A 416 8.44 11.73 -43.45
N GLY A 417 7.58 11.52 -42.44
CA GLY A 417 6.66 12.54 -41.95
C GLY A 417 7.33 13.69 -41.19
N ASP A 418 8.55 13.50 -40.67
CA ASP A 418 9.32 14.55 -40.01
C ASP A 418 10.82 14.26 -40.15
N PRO A 419 11.64 15.21 -40.66
CA PRO A 419 13.07 14.98 -40.88
C PRO A 419 13.85 14.64 -39.61
N ARG A 420 13.38 15.07 -38.42
CA ARG A 420 13.99 14.70 -37.13
C ARG A 420 13.92 13.19 -36.86
N ARG A 421 13.04 12.45 -37.53
CA ARG A 421 12.93 10.98 -37.38
C ARG A 421 14.13 10.22 -37.94
N LEU A 422 15.03 10.91 -38.65
CA LEU A 422 16.32 10.38 -39.09
C LEU A 422 17.42 10.52 -38.02
N GLU A 423 17.17 11.23 -36.91
CA GLU A 423 18.10 11.43 -35.78
C GLU A 423 17.40 11.08 -34.45
N ILE A 424 16.96 9.82 -34.33
CA ILE A 424 16.44 9.23 -33.10
C ILE A 424 17.53 8.32 -32.52
N GLY A 425 17.98 8.66 -31.32
CA GLY A 425 19.16 8.05 -30.70
C GLY A 425 19.32 8.33 -29.21
N ASP A 426 20.37 7.78 -28.62
CA ASP A 426 20.87 8.11 -27.29
C ASP A 426 22.16 8.95 -27.35
N HIS A 427 22.75 9.23 -26.19
CA HIS A 427 24.00 9.98 -26.11
C HIS A 427 25.20 9.29 -26.78
N SER A 428 25.17 7.95 -26.94
CA SER A 428 26.25 7.18 -27.55
C SER A 428 26.11 7.11 -29.07
N ASP A 429 24.88 7.01 -29.58
CA ASP A 429 24.56 7.04 -31.01
C ASP A 429 23.23 7.78 -31.24
N SER A 430 23.32 9.03 -31.73
CA SER A 430 22.19 9.91 -32.02
C SER A 430 21.26 9.40 -33.14
N HIS A 431 21.65 8.35 -33.85
CA HIS A 431 20.88 7.73 -34.92
C HIS A 431 20.49 6.28 -34.62
N ARG A 432 20.73 5.76 -33.41
CA ARG A 432 20.59 4.33 -33.10
C ARG A 432 19.24 3.74 -33.51
N GLU A 433 18.15 4.31 -33.02
CA GLU A 433 16.80 3.82 -33.32
C GLU A 433 16.41 4.09 -34.77
N SER A 434 16.83 5.23 -35.35
CA SER A 434 16.61 5.52 -36.78
C SER A 434 17.31 4.49 -37.68
N LYS A 435 18.57 4.14 -37.40
CA LYS A 435 19.33 3.10 -38.10
C LYS A 435 18.65 1.75 -37.98
N ALA A 436 18.19 1.37 -36.79
CA ALA A 436 17.48 0.12 -36.56
C ALA A 436 16.20 0.03 -37.41
N LEU A 437 15.40 1.11 -37.42
CA LEU A 437 14.18 1.19 -38.24
C LEU A 437 14.48 1.10 -39.74
N ILE A 438 15.43 1.89 -40.25
CA ILE A 438 15.80 1.91 -41.66
C ILE A 438 16.35 0.55 -42.09
N THR A 439 17.22 -0.06 -41.26
CA THR A 439 17.79 -1.38 -41.52
C THR A 439 16.68 -2.42 -41.67
N GLN A 440 15.74 -2.47 -40.73
CA GLN A 440 14.67 -3.45 -40.77
C GLN A 440 13.71 -3.19 -41.93
N LEU A 441 13.33 -1.91 -42.16
CA LEU A 441 12.40 -1.50 -43.21
C LEU A 441 12.98 -1.73 -44.62
N SER A 442 14.25 -1.42 -44.82
CA SER A 442 14.86 -1.42 -46.16
C SER A 442 14.80 -2.79 -46.84
N SER A 443 14.88 -3.86 -46.04
CA SER A 443 14.77 -5.24 -46.52
C SER A 443 13.36 -5.64 -47.01
N ARG A 444 12.35 -4.80 -46.75
CA ARG A 444 10.92 -5.06 -47.02
C ARG A 444 10.32 -4.19 -48.12
N LEU A 445 11.03 -3.14 -48.54
CA LEU A 445 10.56 -2.20 -49.54
C LEU A 445 11.09 -2.55 -50.94
N SER A 446 10.28 -2.28 -51.96
CA SER A 446 10.75 -2.29 -53.35
C SER A 446 11.68 -1.09 -53.61
N LYS A 447 12.46 -1.15 -54.70
CA LYS A 447 13.32 -0.03 -55.12
C LYS A 447 12.57 1.29 -55.31
N ALA A 448 11.32 1.23 -55.76
CA ALA A 448 10.50 2.42 -55.97
C ALA A 448 10.06 3.05 -54.62
N GLU A 449 9.74 2.21 -53.63
CA GLU A 449 9.34 2.65 -52.28
C GLU A 449 10.53 3.08 -51.42
N LEU A 450 11.73 2.56 -51.70
CA LEU A 450 12.97 2.97 -51.04
C LEU A 450 13.44 4.36 -51.46
N LYS A 451 13.23 4.72 -52.73
CA LYS A 451 13.78 5.95 -53.32
C LYS A 451 13.45 7.21 -52.51
N PRO A 452 12.21 7.45 -52.03
CA PRO A 452 11.91 8.60 -51.17
C PRO A 452 12.70 8.61 -49.85
N LEU A 453 12.95 7.44 -49.26
CA LEU A 453 13.72 7.31 -48.03
C LEU A 453 15.21 7.58 -48.29
N GLU A 454 15.77 7.05 -49.37
CA GLU A 454 17.14 7.34 -49.80
C GLU A 454 17.33 8.85 -50.03
N GLU A 455 16.41 9.48 -50.74
CA GLU A 455 16.42 10.93 -50.97
C GLU A 455 16.33 11.71 -49.66
N ALA A 456 15.48 11.29 -48.71
CA ALA A 456 15.39 11.93 -47.40
C ALA A 456 16.69 11.81 -46.59
N VAL A 457 17.33 10.64 -46.59
CA VAL A 457 18.61 10.40 -45.90
C VAL A 457 19.73 11.21 -46.53
N ILE A 458 19.85 11.24 -47.86
CA ILE A 458 20.88 12.00 -48.57
C ILE A 458 20.74 13.51 -48.31
N ASN A 459 19.50 14.01 -48.22
CA ASN A 459 19.21 15.42 -48.02
C ASN A 459 19.12 15.84 -46.54
N PHE A 460 19.29 14.90 -45.60
CA PHE A 460 19.20 15.20 -44.17
C PHE A 460 20.27 16.22 -43.75
N LYS A 461 19.84 17.25 -43.02
CA LYS A 461 20.72 18.27 -42.46
C LYS A 461 20.52 18.34 -40.96
N GLN A 462 21.55 17.96 -40.23
CA GLN A 462 21.57 18.03 -38.77
C GLN A 462 21.47 19.46 -38.24
N TYR A 463 21.97 20.44 -39.01
CA TYR A 463 21.95 21.85 -38.60
C TYR A 463 20.75 22.57 -39.20
N LYS A 464 20.05 23.34 -38.35
CA LYS A 464 19.10 24.36 -38.79
C LYS A 464 19.85 25.36 -39.66
N LYS A 465 19.25 25.80 -40.76
CA LYS A 465 19.89 26.69 -41.75
C LYS A 465 20.29 28.08 -41.20
N ILE A 466 20.02 28.36 -39.93
CA ILE A 466 20.30 29.63 -39.25
C ILE A 466 21.59 29.43 -38.45
N MET A 467 22.73 29.76 -39.06
CA MET A 467 23.94 30.04 -38.31
C MET A 467 23.85 31.51 -37.85
N PRO A 468 24.10 31.86 -36.58
CA PRO A 468 24.32 33.25 -36.20
C PRO A 468 25.59 33.74 -36.90
N ASP A 469 25.54 34.95 -37.45
CA ASP A 469 26.71 35.65 -37.98
C ASP A 469 27.78 35.90 -36.90
#